data_AF-H2Z1H8-F1
#
_entry.id   AF-H2Z1H8-F1
#
_cell.length_a   1.000
_cell.length_b   1.000
_cell.length_c   1.000
_cell.angle_alpha   90.00
_cell.angle_beta   90.00
_cell.angle_gamma   90.00
#
_symmetry.space_group_name_H-M   'P 1'
#
loop_
_entity.id
_entity.type
_entity.pdbx_description
1 polymer ?
#
loop_
_entity_poly.entity_id
_entity_poly.type
_entity_poly.pdbx_seq_one_letter_code
_entity_poly.pdbx_strand_id
1 'polypeptide(L)'
;IYFQLKTQKRWSLIAQKAQKKEKDAMEETLSNLENAEPELCIKLLHFPSVQNFSGLKRKIQQCSEEWMMGFLEQDGLAVLFTTLERLSDDTARSSKTALITSMELLQCVGCVKAVMNSRTGLDFVISREDYTRVLSTTLDSTNVMVKKQVFELLAAMCIYSAEGKTRAIDAMEHYKHAKSQRYRFSVVINELRSAENLPYQTGILSFINAAVLSTESIHKRVKLRNEFIGILTRLQLLDVLSELRHLEADDLLIQLEVFDEKKLEDEEEIQAITGADGIDINNHQDVFAAVF
;
A
#
# COMPACT_ATOMS: atom_id res chain seq x y z
N ILE A 1 47.99 4.79 13.45
CA ILE A 1 46.99 5.82 13.85
C ILE A 1 46.93 6.98 12.84
N TYR A 2 48.01 7.75 12.60
CA TYR A 2 48.00 8.92 11.69
C TYR A 2 47.62 8.59 10.23
N PHE A 3 48.10 7.47 9.69
CA PHE A 3 47.80 7.03 8.31
C PHE A 3 46.33 6.57 8.14
N GLN A 4 45.74 5.94 9.16
CA GLN A 4 44.32 5.53 9.15
C GLN A 4 43.38 6.75 9.20
N LEU A 5 43.67 7.75 10.05
CA LEU A 5 42.90 9.00 10.13
C LEU A 5 42.92 9.80 8.83
N LYS A 6 44.07 9.85 8.14
CA LYS A 6 44.20 10.53 6.84
C LYS A 6 43.41 9.82 5.73
N THR A 7 43.37 8.49 5.79
CA THR A 7 42.61 7.66 4.84
C THR A 7 41.11 7.82 5.08
N GLN A 8 40.65 7.81 6.33
CA GLN A 8 39.24 8.03 6.70
C GLN A 8 38.73 9.42 6.29
N LYS A 9 39.52 10.48 6.49
CA LYS A 9 39.20 11.84 6.00
C LYS A 9 39.13 11.92 4.47
N ARG A 10 39.98 11.17 3.76
CA ARG A 10 39.96 11.13 2.29
C ARG A 10 38.71 10.41 1.78
N TRP A 11 38.32 9.30 2.41
CA TRP A 11 37.08 8.59 2.10
C TRP A 11 35.83 9.43 2.39
N SER A 12 35.79 10.15 3.51
CA SER A 12 34.66 11.05 3.82
C SER A 12 34.53 12.19 2.79
N LEU A 13 35.64 12.77 2.35
CA LEU A 13 35.63 13.80 1.30
C LEU A 13 35.14 13.26 -0.06
N ILE A 14 35.52 12.02 -0.40
CA ILE A 14 35.08 11.37 -1.65
C ILE A 14 33.58 11.06 -1.57
N ALA A 15 33.09 10.53 -0.45
CA ALA A 15 31.67 10.29 -0.24
C ALA A 15 30.84 11.58 -0.33
N GLN A 16 31.34 12.67 0.27
CA GLN A 16 30.68 13.97 0.23
C GLN A 16 30.67 14.59 -1.18
N LYS A 17 31.74 14.40 -1.97
CA LYS A 17 31.78 14.80 -3.39
C LYS A 17 30.87 13.95 -4.27
N ALA A 18 30.77 12.65 -4.01
CA ALA A 18 29.85 11.76 -4.71
C ALA A 18 28.39 12.15 -4.44
N GLN A 19 28.03 12.37 -3.17
CA GLN A 19 26.70 12.86 -2.78
C GLN A 19 26.38 14.22 -3.41
N LYS A 20 27.35 15.15 -3.43
CA LYS A 20 27.15 16.45 -4.08
C LYS A 20 26.90 16.30 -5.59
N LYS A 21 27.70 15.49 -6.28
CA LYS A 21 27.55 15.25 -7.72
C LYS A 21 26.21 14.58 -8.07
N GLU A 22 25.77 13.65 -7.23
CA GLU A 22 24.46 12.99 -7.36
C GLU A 22 23.31 13.98 -7.15
N LYS A 23 23.45 14.85 -6.15
CA LYS A 23 22.49 15.94 -5.89
C LYS A 23 22.43 16.94 -7.06
N ASP A 24 23.57 17.38 -7.57
CA ASP A 24 23.66 18.33 -8.68
C ASP A 24 23.05 17.73 -9.97
N ALA A 25 23.32 16.46 -10.29
CA ALA A 25 22.74 15.77 -11.45
C ALA A 25 21.23 15.51 -11.31
N MET A 26 20.78 15.22 -10.08
CA MET A 26 19.35 15.12 -9.77
C MET A 26 18.68 16.48 -9.98
N GLU A 27 19.26 17.57 -9.48
CA GLU A 27 18.74 18.94 -9.60
C GLU A 27 18.67 19.42 -11.06
N GLU A 28 19.66 19.08 -11.88
CA GLU A 28 19.66 19.32 -13.34
C GLU A 28 18.55 18.54 -14.06
N THR A 29 18.38 17.25 -13.75
CA THR A 29 17.31 16.42 -14.33
C THR A 29 15.93 16.94 -13.91
N LEU A 30 15.80 17.40 -12.67
CA LEU A 30 14.58 17.97 -12.13
C LEU A 30 14.20 19.27 -12.84
N SER A 31 15.17 20.17 -13.04
CA SER A 31 14.94 21.41 -13.80
C SER A 31 14.50 21.14 -15.24
N ASN A 32 15.05 20.10 -15.88
CA ASN A 32 14.67 19.71 -17.23
C ASN A 32 13.23 19.17 -17.33
N LEU A 33 12.67 18.62 -16.24
CA LEU A 33 11.33 18.04 -16.22
C LEU A 33 10.23 18.98 -15.72
N GLU A 34 10.57 20.12 -15.12
CA GLU A 34 9.59 21.11 -14.64
C GLU A 34 8.67 21.61 -15.76
N ASN A 35 9.21 21.80 -16.97
CA ASN A 35 8.47 22.23 -18.16
C ASN A 35 8.21 21.10 -19.17
N ALA A 36 8.39 19.83 -18.78
CA ALA A 36 8.21 18.72 -19.71
C ALA A 36 6.72 18.45 -20.02
N GLU A 37 6.44 18.22 -21.31
CA GLU A 37 5.15 17.74 -21.80
C GLU A 37 4.91 16.28 -21.40
N PRO A 38 3.64 15.84 -21.26
CA PRO A 38 3.30 14.47 -20.88
C PRO A 38 4.00 13.40 -21.74
N GLU A 39 4.08 13.62 -23.05
CA GLU A 39 4.73 12.70 -24.00
C GLU A 39 6.20 12.41 -23.64
N LEU A 40 6.94 13.44 -23.23
CA LEU A 40 8.35 13.29 -22.86
C LEU A 40 8.47 12.48 -21.58
N CYS A 41 7.62 12.77 -20.60
CA CYS A 41 7.54 12.01 -19.35
C CYS A 41 7.23 10.53 -19.59
N ILE A 42 6.31 10.22 -20.49
CA ILE A 42 5.96 8.84 -20.87
C ILE A 42 7.14 8.15 -21.57
N LYS A 43 7.82 8.84 -22.50
CA LYS A 43 9.03 8.30 -23.15
C LYS A 43 10.12 7.96 -22.14
N LEU A 44 10.29 8.76 -21.09
CA LEU A 44 11.29 8.52 -20.05
C LEU A 44 10.95 7.32 -19.15
N LEU A 45 9.68 6.93 -19.01
CA LEU A 45 9.30 5.71 -18.30
C LEU A 45 9.87 4.44 -18.93
N HIS A 46 10.10 4.42 -20.25
CA HIS A 46 10.76 3.31 -20.93
C HIS A 46 12.24 3.16 -20.57
N PHE A 47 12.84 4.19 -19.98
CA PHE A 47 14.22 4.19 -19.48
C PHE A 47 14.20 4.34 -17.96
N PRO A 48 13.87 3.27 -17.21
CA PRO A 48 13.73 3.35 -15.76
C PRO A 48 15.05 3.81 -15.13
N SER A 49 14.94 4.84 -14.29
CA SER A 49 16.04 5.27 -13.43
C SER A 49 15.46 6.02 -12.24
N VAL A 50 16.18 6.01 -11.13
CA VAL A 50 15.79 6.76 -9.91
C VAL A 50 15.55 8.24 -10.23
N GLN A 51 16.37 8.83 -11.10
CA GLN A 51 16.26 10.24 -11.50
C GLN A 51 15.00 10.50 -12.32
N ASN A 52 14.70 9.66 -13.32
CA ASN A 52 13.52 9.81 -14.18
C ASN A 52 12.23 9.70 -13.35
N PHE A 53 12.13 8.70 -12.47
CA PHE A 53 10.96 8.58 -11.59
C PHE A 53 10.87 9.72 -10.57
N SER A 54 11.99 10.14 -9.97
CA SER A 54 11.97 11.25 -9.01
C SER A 54 11.51 12.55 -9.66
N GLY A 55 11.95 12.81 -10.89
CA GLY A 55 11.53 13.96 -11.67
C GLY A 55 10.07 13.88 -12.12
N LEU A 56 9.64 12.72 -12.63
CA LEU A 56 8.25 12.48 -12.99
C LEU A 56 7.31 12.67 -11.78
N LYS A 57 7.66 12.07 -10.63
CA LYS A 57 6.89 12.21 -9.40
C LYS A 57 6.69 13.67 -9.03
N ARG A 58 7.75 14.49 -9.06
CA ARG A 58 7.65 15.92 -8.75
C ARG A 58 6.76 16.64 -9.77
N LYS A 59 6.93 16.35 -11.06
CA LYS A 59 6.11 16.93 -12.12
C LYS A 59 4.62 16.62 -11.90
N ILE A 60 4.27 15.37 -11.61
CA ILE A 60 2.89 14.95 -11.31
C ILE A 60 2.35 15.66 -10.06
N GLN A 61 3.18 15.83 -9.02
CA GLN A 61 2.76 16.52 -7.79
C GLN A 61 2.46 18.02 -7.98
N GLN A 62 2.98 18.64 -9.04
CA GLN A 62 2.88 20.07 -9.30
C GLN A 62 2.15 20.39 -10.61
N CYS A 63 1.63 19.38 -11.31
CA CYS A 63 1.02 19.58 -12.62
C CYS A 63 -0.36 20.23 -12.53
N SER A 64 -0.80 20.86 -13.62
CA SER A 64 -2.19 21.26 -13.80
C SER A 64 -3.09 20.04 -14.05
N GLU A 65 -4.39 20.22 -13.90
CA GLU A 65 -5.38 19.20 -14.25
C GLU A 65 -5.32 18.86 -15.76
N GLU A 66 -5.11 19.85 -16.61
CA GLU A 66 -4.92 19.68 -18.06
C GLU A 66 -3.72 18.76 -18.39
N TRP A 67 -2.59 18.97 -17.71
CA TRP A 67 -1.41 18.13 -17.91
C TRP A 67 -1.65 16.70 -17.41
N MET A 68 -2.31 16.54 -16.26
CA MET A 68 -2.68 15.22 -15.74
C MET A 68 -3.59 14.48 -16.73
N MET A 69 -4.62 15.15 -17.26
CA MET A 69 -5.49 14.57 -18.28
C MET A 69 -4.70 14.16 -19.52
N GLY A 70 -3.81 15.02 -20.03
CA GLY A 70 -2.96 14.68 -21.18
C GLY A 70 -2.06 13.46 -20.91
N PHE A 71 -1.51 13.33 -19.70
CA PHE A 71 -0.74 12.14 -19.31
C PHE A 71 -1.59 10.87 -19.27
N LEU A 72 -2.83 10.96 -18.78
CA LEU A 72 -3.76 9.84 -18.66
C LEU A 72 -4.29 9.41 -20.04
N GLU A 73 -4.67 10.35 -20.90
CA GLU A 73 -5.19 10.10 -22.26
C GLU A 73 -4.14 9.51 -23.21
N GLN A 74 -2.86 9.76 -22.94
CA GLN A 74 -1.74 9.19 -23.70
C GLN A 74 -1.22 7.87 -23.12
N ASP A 75 -2.05 7.14 -22.36
CA ASP A 75 -1.70 5.85 -21.76
C ASP A 75 -0.50 5.91 -20.78
N GLY A 76 -0.20 7.07 -20.20
CA GLY A 76 0.92 7.23 -19.28
C GLY A 76 0.84 6.32 -18.05
N LEU A 77 -0.38 6.09 -17.54
CA LEU A 77 -0.62 5.09 -16.48
C LEU A 77 -0.33 3.67 -16.93
N ALA A 78 -0.68 3.29 -18.16
CA ALA A 78 -0.44 1.93 -18.65
C ALA A 78 1.06 1.65 -18.73
N VAL A 79 1.85 2.61 -19.23
CA VAL A 79 3.31 2.52 -19.26
C VAL A 79 3.89 2.49 -17.84
N LEU A 80 3.36 3.29 -16.91
CA LEU A 80 3.80 3.31 -15.52
C LEU A 80 3.57 1.96 -14.83
N PHE A 81 2.39 1.36 -14.97
CA PHE A 81 2.06 0.06 -14.39
C PHE A 81 2.81 -1.10 -15.05
N THR A 82 3.02 -1.06 -16.37
CA THR A 82 3.86 -2.04 -17.08
C THR A 82 5.31 -1.98 -16.57
N THR A 83 5.80 -0.77 -16.31
CA THR A 83 7.15 -0.57 -15.77
C THR A 83 7.25 -1.04 -14.32
N LEU A 84 6.20 -0.78 -13.51
CA LEU A 84 6.10 -1.24 -12.13
C LEU A 84 6.15 -2.78 -12.06
N GLU A 85 5.35 -3.46 -12.87
CA GLU A 85 5.31 -4.93 -12.93
C GLU A 85 6.69 -5.51 -13.28
N ARG A 86 7.34 -4.97 -14.32
CA ARG A 86 8.69 -5.40 -14.72
C ARG A 86 9.72 -5.22 -13.60
N LEU A 87 9.71 -4.07 -12.92
CA LEU A 87 10.63 -3.79 -11.81
C LEU A 87 10.38 -4.71 -10.60
N SER A 88 9.11 -5.04 -10.33
CA SER A 88 8.73 -6.00 -9.28
C SER A 88 9.30 -7.39 -9.59
N ASP A 89 9.10 -7.88 -10.83
CA ASP A 89 9.60 -9.18 -11.26
C ASP A 89 11.14 -9.26 -11.28
N ASP A 90 11.81 -8.19 -11.71
CA ASP A 90 13.27 -8.13 -11.73
C ASP A 90 13.86 -8.16 -10.31
N THR A 91 13.19 -7.50 -9.36
CA THR A 91 13.56 -7.51 -7.92
C THR A 91 13.41 -8.90 -7.32
N ALA A 92 12.38 -9.66 -7.71
CA ALA A 92 12.16 -11.02 -7.25
C ALA A 92 13.18 -12.03 -7.82
N ARG A 93 13.74 -11.75 -9.02
CA ARG A 93 14.61 -12.70 -9.75
C ARG A 93 16.12 -12.50 -9.59
N SER A 94 16.63 -11.30 -9.24
CA SER A 94 18.06 -10.99 -9.34
C SER A 94 18.69 -10.41 -8.07
N SER A 95 19.81 -11.01 -7.61
CA SER A 95 20.52 -10.60 -6.38
C SER A 95 21.64 -9.56 -6.60
N LYS A 96 22.16 -9.36 -7.82
CA LYS A 96 23.37 -8.52 -8.05
C LYS A 96 23.10 -7.04 -8.37
N THR A 97 21.92 -6.69 -8.88
CA THR A 97 21.46 -5.29 -9.12
C THR A 97 20.30 -4.88 -8.21
N ALA A 98 19.95 -5.73 -7.23
CA ALA A 98 18.76 -5.63 -6.39
C ALA A 98 18.58 -4.26 -5.73
N LEU A 99 19.66 -3.61 -5.29
CA LEU A 99 19.58 -2.32 -4.59
C LEU A 99 19.08 -1.19 -5.50
N ILE A 100 19.66 -1.05 -6.70
CA ILE A 100 19.26 0.01 -7.64
C ILE A 100 17.83 -0.22 -8.12
N THR A 101 17.51 -1.46 -8.51
CA THR A 101 16.15 -1.84 -8.93
C THR A 101 15.13 -1.65 -7.79
N SER A 102 15.50 -1.90 -6.54
CA SER A 102 14.64 -1.63 -5.38
C SER A 102 14.40 -0.13 -5.16
N MET A 103 15.40 0.72 -5.44
CA MET A 103 15.24 2.18 -5.38
C MET A 103 14.38 2.70 -6.54
N GLU A 104 14.56 2.17 -7.75
CA GLU A 104 13.73 2.46 -8.91
C GLU A 104 12.27 2.06 -8.66
N LEU A 105 12.04 0.86 -8.15
CA LEU A 105 10.71 0.35 -7.77
C LEU A 105 10.05 1.27 -6.74
N LEU A 106 10.79 1.70 -5.71
CA LEU A 106 10.30 2.63 -4.70
C LEU A 106 9.88 3.97 -5.29
N GLN A 107 10.66 4.52 -6.21
CA GLN A 107 10.29 5.78 -6.87
C GLN A 107 9.14 5.60 -7.87
N CYS A 108 9.05 4.45 -8.54
CA CYS A 108 7.96 4.12 -9.45
C CYS A 108 6.62 4.05 -8.71
N VAL A 109 6.55 3.34 -7.57
CA VAL A 109 5.37 3.36 -6.68
C VAL A 109 5.08 4.78 -6.18
N GLY A 110 6.12 5.56 -5.91
CA GLY A 110 5.98 6.97 -5.56
C GLY A 110 5.33 7.83 -6.66
N CYS A 111 5.55 7.51 -7.94
CA CYS A 111 4.86 8.15 -9.07
C CYS A 111 3.38 7.75 -9.10
N VAL A 112 3.08 6.46 -8.91
CA VAL A 112 1.69 5.97 -8.83
C VAL A 112 0.93 6.68 -7.70
N LYS A 113 1.57 6.81 -6.53
CA LYS A 113 1.03 7.56 -5.41
C LYS A 113 0.77 9.03 -5.76
N ALA A 114 1.68 9.67 -6.49
CA ALA A 114 1.48 11.05 -6.93
C ALA A 114 0.26 11.18 -7.87
N VAL A 115 0.04 10.22 -8.78
CA VAL A 115 -1.14 10.20 -9.65
C VAL A 115 -2.43 10.01 -8.84
N MET A 116 -2.44 9.03 -7.92
CA MET A 116 -3.61 8.73 -7.08
C MET A 116 -3.97 9.83 -6.07
N ASN A 117 -3.08 10.80 -5.83
CA ASN A 117 -3.43 11.99 -5.04
C ASN A 117 -4.36 12.96 -5.79
N SER A 118 -4.48 12.83 -7.12
CA SER A 118 -5.51 13.51 -7.91
C SER A 118 -6.75 12.64 -7.96
N ARG A 119 -7.94 13.25 -7.82
CA ARG A 119 -9.23 12.57 -7.96
C ARG A 119 -9.32 11.84 -9.30
N THR A 120 -8.98 12.53 -10.38
CA THR A 120 -9.01 11.99 -11.73
C THR A 120 -8.01 10.84 -11.89
N GLY A 121 -6.79 10.99 -11.37
CA GLY A 121 -5.81 9.90 -11.40
C GLY A 121 -6.27 8.65 -10.64
N LEU A 122 -6.90 8.84 -9.48
CA LEU A 122 -7.46 7.76 -8.67
C LEU A 122 -8.64 7.06 -9.38
N ASP A 123 -9.54 7.82 -9.99
CA ASP A 123 -10.66 7.27 -10.79
C ASP A 123 -10.14 6.40 -11.94
N PHE A 124 -9.11 6.87 -12.67
CA PHE A 124 -8.47 6.08 -13.73
C PHE A 124 -7.85 4.79 -13.20
N VAL A 125 -7.21 4.81 -12.02
CA VAL A 125 -6.65 3.60 -11.40
C VAL A 125 -7.74 2.60 -11.02
N ILE A 126 -8.83 3.06 -10.40
CA ILE A 126 -9.95 2.21 -9.95
C ILE A 126 -10.71 1.60 -11.14
N SER A 127 -10.80 2.32 -12.26
CA SER A 127 -11.49 1.86 -13.48
C SER A 127 -10.91 0.58 -14.09
N ARG A 128 -9.66 0.22 -13.77
CA ARG A 128 -8.95 -0.94 -14.35
C ARG A 128 -8.44 -1.87 -13.26
N GLU A 129 -8.99 -3.08 -13.22
CA GLU A 129 -8.58 -4.10 -12.24
C GLU A 129 -7.11 -4.51 -12.38
N ASP A 130 -6.58 -4.55 -13.61
CA ASP A 130 -5.19 -4.92 -13.89
C ASP A 130 -4.21 -4.08 -13.06
N TYR A 131 -4.43 -2.77 -12.99
CA TYR A 131 -3.57 -1.86 -12.22
C TYR A 131 -3.58 -2.19 -10.73
N THR A 132 -4.75 -2.42 -10.16
CA THR A 132 -4.87 -2.79 -8.74
C THR A 132 -4.28 -4.17 -8.44
N ARG A 133 -4.33 -5.10 -9.40
CA ARG A 133 -3.67 -6.41 -9.29
C ARG A 133 -2.14 -6.28 -9.35
N VAL A 134 -1.58 -5.41 -10.21
CA VAL A 134 -0.14 -5.10 -10.19
C VAL A 134 0.29 -4.51 -8.84
N LEU A 135 -0.53 -3.67 -8.20
CA LEU A 135 -0.23 -3.19 -6.83
C LEU A 135 -0.11 -4.36 -5.86
N SER A 136 -1.00 -5.35 -5.93
CA SER A 136 -0.93 -6.51 -5.04
C SER A 136 0.31 -7.36 -5.26
N THR A 137 0.71 -7.63 -6.50
CA THR A 137 1.92 -8.42 -6.80
C THR A 137 3.20 -7.66 -6.42
N THR A 138 3.16 -6.33 -6.42
CA THR A 138 4.25 -5.48 -5.91
C THR A 138 4.57 -5.72 -4.41
N LEU A 139 3.66 -6.33 -3.65
CA LEU A 139 3.91 -6.75 -2.26
C LEU A 139 5.01 -7.82 -2.11
N ASP A 140 5.42 -8.47 -3.21
CA ASP A 140 6.57 -9.38 -3.22
C ASP A 140 7.93 -8.69 -3.01
N SER A 141 7.98 -7.36 -3.14
CA SER A 141 9.20 -6.60 -2.93
C SER A 141 9.81 -6.87 -1.56
N THR A 142 11.14 -6.99 -1.46
CA THR A 142 11.80 -7.08 -0.14
C THR A 142 11.90 -5.74 0.58
N ASN A 143 11.57 -4.64 -0.11
CA ASN A 143 11.66 -3.29 0.43
C ASN A 143 10.37 -2.93 1.20
N VAL A 144 10.48 -2.85 2.53
CA VAL A 144 9.36 -2.49 3.41
C VAL A 144 8.73 -1.13 3.05
N MET A 145 9.51 -0.17 2.56
CA MET A 145 8.97 1.13 2.15
C MET A 145 8.09 1.03 0.89
N VAL A 146 8.38 0.08 0.00
CA VAL A 146 7.54 -0.23 -1.17
C VAL A 146 6.22 -0.81 -0.69
N LYS A 147 6.27 -1.87 0.14
CA LYS A 147 5.07 -2.50 0.68
C LYS A 147 4.19 -1.53 1.46
N LYS A 148 4.79 -0.66 2.28
CA LYS A 148 4.08 0.40 3.02
C LYS A 148 3.28 1.30 2.07
N GLN A 149 3.90 1.79 1.00
CA GLN A 149 3.21 2.63 0.02
C GLN A 149 2.09 1.86 -0.68
N VAL A 150 2.28 0.59 -1.02
CA VAL A 150 1.22 -0.24 -1.61
C VAL A 150 0.01 -0.36 -0.67
N PHE A 151 0.22 -0.64 0.62
CA PHE A 151 -0.88 -0.68 1.60
C PHE A 151 -1.59 0.67 1.73
N GLU A 152 -0.84 1.79 1.74
CA GLU A 152 -1.43 3.12 1.76
C GLU A 152 -2.31 3.40 0.53
N LEU A 153 -1.89 2.95 -0.67
CA LEU A 153 -2.67 3.10 -1.89
C LEU A 153 -3.94 2.25 -1.87
N LEU A 154 -3.84 0.99 -1.41
CA LEU A 154 -5.01 0.12 -1.24
C LEU A 154 -5.99 0.69 -0.20
N ALA A 155 -5.49 1.25 0.90
CA ALA A 155 -6.30 1.91 1.91
C ALA A 155 -7.02 3.14 1.36
N ALA A 156 -6.31 3.98 0.60
CA ALA A 156 -6.88 5.16 -0.05
C ALA A 156 -8.03 4.79 -1.00
N MET A 157 -7.87 3.72 -1.79
CA MET A 157 -8.94 3.21 -2.67
C MET A 157 -10.17 2.74 -1.88
N CYS A 158 -9.97 2.02 -0.76
CA CYS A 158 -11.07 1.60 0.10
C CYS A 158 -11.87 2.78 0.66
N ILE A 159 -11.18 3.85 1.07
CA ILE A 159 -11.83 5.04 1.64
C ILE A 159 -12.52 5.87 0.57
N TYR A 160 -11.94 5.95 -0.63
CA TYR A 160 -12.41 6.84 -1.69
C TYR A 160 -13.77 6.45 -2.25
N SER A 161 -14.00 5.15 -2.53
CA SER A 161 -15.28 4.69 -3.07
C SER A 161 -15.55 3.20 -2.84
N ALA A 162 -16.82 2.80 -2.92
CA ALA A 162 -17.22 1.39 -2.83
C ALA A 162 -16.60 0.54 -3.95
N GLU A 163 -16.43 1.11 -5.15
CA GLU A 163 -15.72 0.44 -6.26
C GLU A 163 -14.23 0.30 -5.93
N GLY A 164 -13.57 1.36 -5.44
CA GLY A 164 -12.17 1.33 -5.03
C GLY A 164 -11.90 0.26 -3.98
N LYS A 165 -12.78 0.14 -2.97
CA LYS A 165 -12.74 -0.97 -2.00
C LYS A 165 -12.85 -2.32 -2.71
N THR A 166 -13.81 -2.46 -3.62
CA THR A 166 -14.04 -3.72 -4.34
C THR A 166 -12.80 -4.13 -5.14
N ARG A 167 -12.12 -3.18 -5.79
CA ARG A 167 -10.84 -3.40 -6.49
C ARG A 167 -9.71 -3.77 -5.54
N ALA A 168 -9.60 -3.10 -4.40
CA ALA A 168 -8.57 -3.42 -3.40
C ALA A 168 -8.75 -4.85 -2.83
N ILE A 169 -9.99 -5.27 -2.60
CA ILE A 169 -10.30 -6.63 -2.15
C ILE A 169 -10.08 -7.67 -3.26
N ASP A 170 -10.45 -7.36 -4.52
CA ASP A 170 -10.15 -8.21 -5.68
C ASP A 170 -8.64 -8.41 -5.83
N ALA A 171 -7.85 -7.36 -5.66
CA ALA A 171 -6.40 -7.43 -5.72
C ALA A 171 -5.81 -8.40 -4.68
N MET A 172 -6.37 -8.46 -3.46
CA MET A 172 -5.96 -9.44 -2.46
C MET A 172 -6.39 -10.87 -2.83
N GLU A 173 -7.56 -11.06 -3.43
CA GLU A 173 -7.99 -12.37 -3.95
C GLU A 173 -7.10 -12.81 -5.12
N HIS A 174 -6.73 -11.90 -6.02
CA HIS A 174 -5.78 -12.18 -7.09
C HIS A 174 -4.43 -12.61 -6.53
N TYR A 175 -3.90 -11.89 -5.53
CA TYR A 175 -2.65 -12.25 -4.87
C TYR A 175 -2.70 -13.63 -4.23
N LYS A 176 -3.82 -13.98 -3.58
CA LYS A 176 -4.05 -15.32 -3.03
C LYS A 176 -3.86 -16.40 -4.07
N HIS A 177 -4.49 -16.25 -5.23
CA HIS A 177 -4.39 -17.22 -6.31
C HIS A 177 -2.98 -17.27 -6.88
N ALA A 178 -2.37 -16.12 -7.16
CA ALA A 178 -1.01 -16.02 -7.67
C ALA A 178 0.02 -16.69 -6.74
N LYS A 179 -0.17 -16.60 -5.43
CA LYS A 179 0.74 -17.16 -4.40
C LYS A 179 0.25 -18.48 -3.81
N SER A 180 -0.83 -19.06 -4.33
CA SER A 180 -1.45 -20.28 -3.80
C SER A 180 -1.70 -20.23 -2.28
N GLN A 181 -2.10 -19.05 -1.78
CA GLN A 181 -2.42 -18.87 -0.37
C GLN A 181 -3.80 -19.43 -0.06
N ARG A 182 -3.98 -19.90 1.17
CA ARG A 182 -5.27 -20.41 1.63
C ARG A 182 -6.32 -19.32 1.78
N TYR A 183 -5.90 -18.12 2.23
CA TYR A 183 -6.78 -16.98 2.46
C TYR A 183 -6.24 -15.72 1.78
N ARG A 184 -7.14 -14.82 1.39
CA ARG A 184 -6.78 -13.62 0.61
C ARG A 184 -6.03 -12.57 1.40
N PHE A 185 -6.28 -12.51 2.70
CA PHE A 185 -5.57 -11.59 3.59
C PHE A 185 -4.35 -12.23 4.26
N SER A 186 -3.92 -13.42 3.84
CA SER A 186 -2.74 -14.06 4.44
C SER A 186 -1.48 -13.20 4.31
N VAL A 187 -1.26 -12.52 3.18
CA VAL A 187 -0.14 -11.59 3.02
C VAL A 187 -0.20 -10.44 4.01
N VAL A 188 -1.36 -9.79 4.17
CA VAL A 188 -1.57 -8.66 5.08
C VAL A 188 -1.19 -9.04 6.51
N ILE A 189 -1.66 -10.21 6.95
CA ILE A 189 -1.44 -10.70 8.32
C ILE A 189 0.01 -11.14 8.54
N ASN A 190 0.62 -11.79 7.56
CA ASN A 190 2.03 -12.20 7.65
C ASN A 190 2.95 -10.98 7.71
N GLU A 191 2.70 -9.97 6.88
CA GLU A 191 3.46 -8.72 6.90
C GLU A 191 3.32 -8.01 8.26
N LEU A 192 2.10 -7.90 8.80
CA LEU A 192 1.85 -7.26 10.10
C LEU A 192 2.62 -7.95 11.23
N ARG A 193 2.68 -9.29 11.23
CA ARG A 193 3.47 -10.07 12.20
C ARG A 193 4.96 -9.83 12.07
N SER A 194 5.46 -9.81 10.83
CA SER A 194 6.90 -9.70 10.57
C SER A 194 7.44 -8.28 10.64
N ALA A 195 6.55 -7.29 10.68
CA ALA A 195 6.92 -5.88 10.66
C ALA A 195 7.61 -5.48 11.97
N GLU A 196 8.86 -5.05 11.88
CA GLU A 196 9.64 -4.56 13.02
C GLU A 196 9.50 -3.04 13.23
N ASN A 197 9.00 -2.30 12.23
CA ASN A 197 8.89 -0.85 12.29
C ASN A 197 7.44 -0.39 12.45
N LEU A 198 7.23 0.55 13.39
CA LEU A 198 5.93 1.08 13.76
C LEU A 198 5.20 1.73 12.57
N PRO A 199 5.83 2.58 11.73
CA PRO A 199 5.13 3.21 10.61
C PRO A 199 4.57 2.20 9.58
N TYR A 200 5.23 1.05 9.40
CA TYR A 200 4.75 -0.01 8.51
C TYR A 200 3.59 -0.77 9.13
N GLN A 201 3.68 -1.11 10.43
CA GLN A 201 2.56 -1.72 11.16
C GLN A 201 1.31 -0.83 11.11
N THR A 202 1.47 0.48 11.36
CA THR A 202 0.40 1.46 11.22
C THR A 202 -0.17 1.46 9.80
N GLY A 203 0.67 1.46 8.76
CA GLY A 203 0.21 1.44 7.36
C GLY A 203 -0.61 0.19 7.01
N ILE A 204 -0.22 -0.98 7.52
CA ILE A 204 -0.97 -2.23 7.31
C ILE A 204 -2.30 -2.19 8.06
N LEU A 205 -2.29 -1.73 9.32
CA LEU A 205 -3.51 -1.64 10.12
C LEU A 205 -4.49 -0.62 9.55
N SER A 206 -3.99 0.50 9.02
CA SER A 206 -4.78 1.48 8.28
C SER A 206 -5.47 0.87 7.05
N PHE A 207 -4.82 -0.06 6.33
CA PHE A 207 -5.47 -0.80 5.24
C PHE A 207 -6.60 -1.71 5.75
N ILE A 208 -6.37 -2.44 6.85
CA ILE A 208 -7.40 -3.29 7.47
C ILE A 208 -8.61 -2.44 7.88
N ASN A 209 -8.36 -1.33 8.60
CA ASN A 209 -9.40 -0.40 9.01
C ASN A 209 -10.14 0.20 7.81
N ALA A 210 -9.41 0.66 6.81
CA ALA A 210 -10.01 1.19 5.59
C ALA A 210 -10.92 0.16 4.91
N ALA A 211 -10.50 -1.09 4.77
CA ALA A 211 -11.30 -2.15 4.14
C ALA A 211 -12.57 -2.51 4.94
N VAL A 212 -12.46 -2.59 6.27
CA VAL A 212 -13.57 -2.94 7.16
C VAL A 212 -14.56 -1.78 7.27
N LEU A 213 -14.08 -0.58 7.62
CA LEU A 213 -14.94 0.57 7.94
C LEU A 213 -15.63 1.18 6.71
N SER A 214 -15.05 1.05 5.52
CA SER A 214 -15.71 1.40 4.26
C SER A 214 -16.79 0.40 3.83
N THR A 215 -17.15 -0.57 4.69
CA THR A 215 -18.24 -1.52 4.43
C THR A 215 -19.52 -1.10 5.14
N GLU A 216 -20.46 -0.57 4.35
CA GLU A 216 -21.75 -0.05 4.82
C GLU A 216 -22.61 -1.10 5.53
N SER A 217 -22.77 -2.29 4.91
CA SER A 217 -23.57 -3.36 5.49
C SER A 217 -22.89 -3.96 6.72
N ILE A 218 -23.53 -3.84 7.88
CA ILE A 218 -23.08 -4.42 9.15
C ILE A 218 -22.72 -5.91 9.01
N HIS A 219 -23.59 -6.72 8.40
CA HIS A 219 -23.33 -8.14 8.16
C HIS A 219 -22.08 -8.40 7.33
N LYS A 220 -21.87 -7.63 6.26
CA LYS A 220 -20.66 -7.74 5.43
C LYS A 220 -19.42 -7.25 6.17
N ARG A 221 -19.55 -6.18 6.95
CA ARG A 221 -18.47 -5.58 7.77
C ARG A 221 -18.01 -6.54 8.84
N VAL A 222 -18.92 -7.14 9.59
CA VAL A 222 -18.63 -8.18 10.58
C VAL A 222 -18.04 -9.43 9.93
N LYS A 223 -18.59 -9.89 8.80
CA LYS A 223 -18.00 -11.03 8.07
C LYS A 223 -16.56 -10.75 7.63
N LEU A 224 -16.29 -9.57 7.10
CA LEU A 224 -14.95 -9.16 6.66
C LEU A 224 -13.99 -9.02 7.84
N ARG A 225 -14.43 -8.38 8.94
CA ARG A 225 -13.65 -8.30 10.19
C ARG A 225 -13.34 -9.69 10.74
N ASN A 226 -14.32 -10.58 10.74
CA ASN A 226 -14.15 -11.97 11.18
C ASN A 226 -13.25 -12.79 10.25
N GLU A 227 -13.13 -12.42 8.98
CA GLU A 227 -12.14 -13.03 8.09
C GLU A 227 -10.73 -12.64 8.49
N PHE A 228 -10.48 -11.35 8.74
CA PHE A 228 -9.23 -10.90 9.34
C PHE A 228 -9.00 -11.62 10.68
N ILE A 229 -9.90 -11.47 11.66
CA ILE A 229 -9.78 -12.07 13.00
C ILE A 229 -9.63 -13.60 12.94
N GLY A 230 -10.38 -14.32 12.12
CA GLY A 230 -10.26 -15.76 11.99
C GLY A 230 -8.88 -16.20 11.48
N ILE A 231 -8.28 -15.41 10.57
CA ILE A 231 -6.88 -15.59 10.16
C ILE A 231 -5.94 -15.19 11.30
N LEU A 232 -6.23 -14.10 12.04
CA LEU A 232 -5.49 -13.67 13.23
C LEU A 232 -5.43 -14.81 14.26
N THR A 233 -6.56 -15.42 14.63
CA THR A 233 -6.63 -16.50 15.63
C THR A 233 -5.92 -17.76 15.14
N ARG A 234 -6.08 -18.14 13.86
CA ARG A 234 -5.40 -19.31 13.29
C ARG A 234 -3.89 -19.14 13.17
N LEU A 235 -3.40 -17.91 13.06
CA LEU A 235 -1.98 -17.63 12.98
C LEU A 235 -1.37 -17.22 14.33
N GLN A 236 -2.11 -17.11 15.43
CA GLN A 236 -1.64 -16.56 16.73
C GLN A 236 -1.31 -15.03 16.65
N LEU A 237 -2.17 -14.22 16.03
CA LEU A 237 -2.01 -12.76 15.92
C LEU A 237 -2.84 -11.97 16.96
N LEU A 238 -3.71 -12.61 17.75
CA LEU A 238 -4.28 -11.94 18.93
C LEU A 238 -3.15 -11.54 19.91
N ASP A 239 -2.13 -12.37 20.00
CA ASP A 239 -0.90 -12.09 20.75
C ASP A 239 -0.16 -10.88 20.16
N VAL A 240 -0.04 -10.79 18.83
CA VAL A 240 0.60 -9.62 18.19
C VAL A 240 -0.22 -8.35 18.37
N LEU A 241 -1.55 -8.35 18.25
CA LEU A 241 -2.35 -7.16 18.58
C LEU A 241 -2.16 -6.76 20.05
N SER A 242 -2.04 -7.73 20.96
CA SER A 242 -1.72 -7.46 22.36
C SER A 242 -0.31 -6.87 22.52
N GLU A 243 0.69 -7.39 21.82
CA GLU A 243 2.06 -6.86 21.81
C GLU A 243 2.12 -5.43 21.25
N LEU A 244 1.40 -5.15 20.16
CA LEU A 244 1.33 -3.83 19.54
C LEU A 244 0.74 -2.77 20.49
N ARG A 245 -0.19 -3.15 21.37
CA ARG A 245 -0.77 -2.25 22.38
C ARG A 245 0.23 -1.80 23.45
N HIS A 246 1.33 -2.55 23.64
CA HIS A 246 2.37 -2.18 24.60
C HIS A 246 3.42 -1.23 24.02
N LEU A 247 3.26 -0.80 22.76
CA LEU A 247 4.18 0.10 22.08
C LEU A 247 3.75 1.56 22.27
N GLU A 248 4.69 2.45 22.58
CA GLU A 248 4.46 3.90 22.68
C GLU A 248 4.43 4.56 21.29
N ALA A 249 3.40 4.26 20.49
CA ALA A 249 3.20 4.87 19.17
C ALA A 249 1.76 5.36 18.98
N ASP A 250 1.57 6.67 19.10
CA ASP A 250 0.26 7.34 19.03
C ASP A 250 -0.53 6.94 17.78
N ASP A 251 0.08 7.03 16.58
CA ASP A 251 -0.60 6.70 15.33
C ASP A 251 -1.05 5.23 15.26
N LEU A 252 -0.27 4.31 15.82
CA LEU A 252 -0.61 2.88 15.87
C LEU A 252 -1.73 2.64 16.88
N LEU A 253 -1.65 3.27 18.06
CA LEU A 253 -2.66 3.17 19.10
C LEU A 253 -4.02 3.70 18.62
N ILE A 254 -4.04 4.82 17.89
CA ILE A 254 -5.26 5.34 17.26
C ILE A 254 -5.88 4.30 16.31
N GLN A 255 -5.07 3.63 15.48
CA GLN A 255 -5.60 2.61 14.57
C GLN A 255 -6.16 1.39 15.32
N LEU A 256 -5.57 1.00 16.45
CA LEU A 256 -6.06 -0.10 17.29
C LEU A 256 -7.36 0.29 18.01
N GLU A 257 -7.41 1.49 18.58
CA GLU A 257 -8.58 2.04 19.26
C GLU A 257 -9.76 2.12 18.29
N VAL A 258 -9.56 2.68 17.10
CA VAL A 258 -10.60 2.72 16.04
C VAL A 258 -11.08 1.32 15.68
N PHE A 259 -10.20 0.33 15.61
CA PHE A 259 -10.61 -1.04 15.30
C PHE A 259 -11.47 -1.64 16.42
N ASP A 260 -11.07 -1.45 17.68
CA ASP A 260 -11.75 -2.00 18.86
C ASP A 260 -13.10 -1.29 19.12
N GLU A 261 -13.15 0.03 19.06
CA GLU A 261 -14.38 0.83 19.20
C GLU A 261 -15.41 0.46 18.14
N LYS A 262 -15.00 0.42 16.86
CA LYS A 262 -15.90 0.06 15.76
C LYS A 262 -16.32 -1.39 15.77
N LYS A 263 -15.55 -2.26 16.42
CA LYS A 263 -15.98 -3.63 16.66
C LYS A 263 -17.08 -3.67 17.73
N LEU A 264 -16.92 -2.92 18.83
CA LEU A 264 -17.92 -2.85 19.90
C LEU A 264 -19.24 -2.26 19.40
N GLU A 265 -19.18 -1.14 18.66
CA GLU A 265 -20.37 -0.53 18.02
C GLU A 265 -21.10 -1.54 17.12
N ASP A 266 -20.36 -2.32 16.32
CA ASP A 266 -20.93 -3.34 15.45
C ASP A 266 -21.56 -4.51 16.22
N GLU A 267 -20.98 -4.90 17.37
CA GLU A 267 -21.54 -5.93 18.25
C GLU A 267 -22.84 -5.46 18.90
N GLU A 268 -22.89 -4.20 19.36
CA GLU A 268 -24.10 -3.57 19.89
C GLU A 268 -25.20 -3.41 18.80
N GLU A 269 -24.83 -3.00 17.58
CA GLU A 269 -25.76 -2.89 16.46
C GLU A 269 -26.34 -4.26 16.08
N ILE A 270 -25.50 -5.30 15.98
CA ILE A 270 -25.98 -6.66 15.74
C ILE A 270 -26.89 -7.12 16.87
N GLN A 271 -26.52 -6.91 18.13
CA GLN A 271 -27.33 -7.32 19.27
C GLN A 271 -28.68 -6.59 19.27
N ALA A 272 -28.73 -5.31 18.87
CA ALA A 272 -29.96 -4.56 18.71
C ALA A 272 -30.84 -5.12 17.58
N ILE A 273 -30.24 -5.50 16.43
CA ILE A 273 -30.96 -6.12 15.31
C ILE A 273 -31.50 -7.50 15.71
N THR A 274 -30.66 -8.38 16.25
CA THR A 274 -31.04 -9.76 16.63
C THR A 274 -31.98 -9.79 17.83
N GLY A 275 -31.79 -8.85 18.77
CA GLY A 275 -32.65 -8.67 19.93
C GLY A 275 -34.02 -8.08 19.57
N ALA A 276 -34.10 -7.29 18.49
CA ALA A 276 -35.37 -6.78 17.95
C ALA A 276 -36.16 -7.84 17.18
N ASP A 277 -35.48 -8.80 16.53
CA ASP A 277 -36.12 -9.98 15.91
C ASP A 277 -36.59 -11.02 16.95
N GLY A 278 -36.37 -10.76 18.25
CA GLY A 278 -36.85 -11.62 19.35
C GLY A 278 -36.15 -12.99 19.44
N ILE A 279 -35.07 -13.19 18.68
CA ILE A 279 -34.31 -14.44 18.68
C ILE A 279 -33.24 -14.33 19.77
N ASP A 280 -33.46 -15.00 20.90
CA ASP A 280 -32.43 -15.13 21.91
C ASP A 280 -31.34 -16.09 21.41
N ILE A 281 -30.19 -15.55 21.05
CA ILE A 281 -29.04 -16.31 20.53
C ILE A 281 -28.45 -17.26 21.60
N ASN A 282 -28.74 -17.01 22.89
CA ASN A 282 -28.37 -17.93 23.99
C ASN A 282 -29.42 -19.03 24.19
N ASN A 283 -30.58 -18.93 23.56
CA ASN A 283 -31.59 -19.96 23.52
C ASN A 283 -31.44 -20.79 22.23
N HIS A 284 -30.84 -21.97 22.37
CA HIS A 284 -30.69 -22.95 21.30
C HIS A 284 -31.98 -23.27 20.51
N GLN A 285 -33.16 -23.11 21.10
CA GLN A 285 -34.44 -23.34 20.41
C GLN A 285 -34.80 -22.19 19.45
N ASP A 286 -34.58 -20.95 19.86
CA ASP A 286 -34.87 -19.77 19.04
C ASP A 286 -33.88 -19.70 17.87
N VAL A 287 -32.61 -20.07 18.11
CA VAL A 287 -31.60 -20.20 17.05
C VAL A 287 -31.97 -21.32 16.06
N PHE A 288 -32.50 -22.44 16.53
CA PHE A 288 -32.91 -23.55 15.65
C PHE A 288 -34.11 -23.14 14.77
N ALA A 289 -35.11 -22.47 15.34
CA ALA A 289 -36.31 -22.02 14.63
C ALA A 289 -36.05 -20.89 13.62
N ALA A 290 -34.97 -20.13 13.78
CA ALA A 290 -34.58 -19.08 12.84
C ALA A 290 -33.80 -19.61 11.62
N VAL A 291 -33.19 -20.79 11.75
CA VAL A 291 -32.31 -21.40 10.73
C VAL A 291 -33.02 -22.49 9.91
N PHE A 292 -34.10 -23.08 10.43
CA PHE A 292 -34.89 -24.16 9.82
C PHE A 292 -36.38 -23.80 9.72
#